data_AF-X7YRD1-F1
#
_entry.id   AF-X7YRD1-F1
#
_cell.length_a   1.000
_cell.length_b   1.000
_cell.length_c   1.000
_cell.angle_alpha   90.00
_cell.angle_beta   90.00
_cell.angle_gamma   90.00
#
_symmetry.space_group_name_H-M   'P 1'
#
loop_
_entity.id
_entity.type
_entity.pdbx_description
1 polymer ?
#
loop_
_entity_poly.entity_id
_entity_poly.type
_entity_poly.pdbx_seq_one_letter_code
_entity_poly.pdbx_strand_id
1 'polypeptide(L)'
;MLAATGDGATAAPDAPIAVKEAVLPFHRFRTVEGAGIDSLLGPEMKSTGEVMGIDRDFGSAFAKSQTAAYGSLPAEGTVFVSVANRDKRSLVFPVKRLADLGFRVLATEGTAEMLRRNGIPCEVVRKHFEKPRPDRPALSAVDAIRAGEVDMVINTPYGNSGPRIDGYEIRSAAVAMNIPCVTTVQGASAAVQGIEAGIRGDIGVRPCRNCTAR
;
A
#
# COMPACT_ATOMS: atom_id res chain seq x y z
N MET A 1 -14.20 25.88 -5.73
CA MET A 1 -12.75 25.72 -5.44
C MET A 1 -11.95 26.72 -6.29
N LEU A 2 -12.35 27.98 -6.27
CA LEU A 2 -11.57 29.06 -6.86
C LEU A 2 -11.65 30.20 -5.87
N ALA A 3 -10.51 30.83 -5.59
CA ALA A 3 -10.52 32.08 -4.86
C ALA A 3 -11.39 33.07 -5.63
N ALA A 4 -12.07 33.98 -4.92
CA ALA A 4 -12.91 35.00 -5.55
C ALA A 4 -12.12 35.88 -6.55
N THR A 5 -10.79 35.90 -6.41
CA THR A 5 -9.84 36.57 -7.28
C THR A 5 -8.60 35.67 -7.46
N GLY A 6 -7.84 35.90 -8.54
CA GLY A 6 -6.65 35.12 -8.87
C GLY A 6 -6.92 33.92 -9.78
N ASP A 7 -5.86 33.24 -10.18
CA ASP A 7 -5.87 32.10 -11.12
C ASP A 7 -5.84 30.73 -10.42
N GLY A 8 -5.85 30.71 -9.09
CA GLY A 8 -5.72 29.48 -8.29
C GLY A 8 -4.31 28.89 -8.25
N ALA A 9 -3.30 29.56 -8.81
CA ALA A 9 -1.91 29.09 -8.76
C ALA A 9 -1.29 29.24 -7.36
N THR A 10 -1.82 30.14 -6.54
CA THR A 10 -1.37 30.36 -5.15
C THR A 10 -2.46 29.88 -4.18
N ALA A 11 -2.20 28.76 -3.51
CA ALA A 11 -3.06 28.27 -2.44
C ALA A 11 -2.78 29.03 -1.14
N ALA A 12 -3.82 29.30 -0.35
CA ALA A 12 -3.66 29.80 1.02
C ALA A 12 -2.90 28.76 1.88
N PRO A 13 -2.12 29.16 2.88
CA PRO A 13 -1.37 28.23 3.74
C PRO A 13 -2.24 27.18 4.45
N ASP A 14 -3.51 27.49 4.69
CA ASP A 14 -4.51 26.63 5.33
C ASP A 14 -5.49 25.99 4.34
N ALA A 15 -5.20 26.09 3.03
CA ALA A 15 -6.01 25.46 2.01
C ALA A 15 -6.02 23.93 2.25
N PRO A 16 -7.18 23.27 2.07
CA PRO A 16 -7.27 21.83 2.24
C PRO A 16 -6.42 21.11 1.19
N ILE A 17 -5.89 19.96 1.59
CA ILE A 17 -5.16 19.05 0.71
C ILE A 17 -6.16 18.18 -0.03
N ALA A 18 -5.97 18.12 -1.35
CA ALA A 18 -6.74 17.28 -2.26
C ALA A 18 -5.83 16.18 -2.84
N VAL A 19 -6.20 14.92 -2.61
CA VAL A 19 -5.51 13.74 -3.15
C VAL A 19 -6.41 13.09 -4.18
N LYS A 20 -5.93 13.01 -5.43
CA LYS A 20 -6.55 12.19 -6.47
C LYS A 20 -5.94 10.79 -6.40
N GLU A 21 -6.79 9.76 -6.36
CA GLU A 21 -6.38 8.37 -6.51
C GLU A 21 -7.01 7.75 -7.77
N ALA A 22 -6.26 6.92 -8.47
CA ALA A 22 -6.74 6.22 -9.65
C ALA A 22 -7.47 4.93 -9.21
N VAL A 23 -8.50 4.52 -9.95
CA VAL A 23 -9.19 3.23 -9.76
C VAL A 23 -8.78 2.26 -10.86
N LEU A 24 -8.20 1.13 -10.46
CA LEU A 24 -7.63 0.12 -11.36
C LEU A 24 -8.52 -1.13 -11.42
N PRO A 25 -8.82 -1.65 -12.61
CA PRO A 25 -9.77 -2.76 -12.79
C PRO A 25 -9.13 -4.15 -12.63
N PHE A 26 -8.04 -4.29 -11.86
CA PHE A 26 -7.27 -5.54 -11.79
C PHE A 26 -8.08 -6.74 -11.27
N HIS A 27 -9.08 -6.50 -10.43
CA HIS A 27 -10.00 -7.53 -9.94
C HIS A 27 -10.96 -8.08 -11.02
N ARG A 28 -11.14 -7.37 -12.14
CA ARG A 28 -12.11 -7.72 -13.19
C ARG A 28 -11.54 -8.61 -14.29
N PHE A 29 -10.22 -8.63 -14.44
CA PHE A 29 -9.56 -9.28 -15.56
C PHE A 29 -8.75 -10.48 -15.10
N ARG A 30 -8.78 -11.53 -15.91
CA ARG A 30 -7.98 -12.75 -15.74
C ARG A 30 -7.24 -13.07 -17.03
N THR A 31 -6.13 -13.79 -16.94
CA THR A 31 -5.42 -14.32 -18.12
C THR A 31 -6.27 -15.37 -18.82
N VAL A 32 -5.85 -15.77 -20.03
CA VAL A 32 -6.52 -16.83 -20.81
C VAL A 32 -6.59 -18.15 -20.03
N GLU A 33 -5.57 -18.41 -19.21
CA GLU A 33 -5.45 -19.58 -18.33
C GLU A 33 -6.26 -19.43 -17.03
N GLY A 34 -6.96 -18.31 -16.83
CA GLY A 34 -7.80 -18.03 -15.67
C GLY A 34 -7.07 -17.47 -14.45
N ALA A 35 -5.78 -17.12 -14.56
CA ALA A 35 -5.00 -16.52 -13.48
C ALA A 35 -5.31 -15.02 -13.31
N GLY A 36 -5.13 -14.48 -12.10
CA GLY A 36 -5.32 -13.04 -11.84
C GLY A 36 -4.22 -12.20 -12.48
N ILE A 37 -4.57 -11.06 -13.09
CA ILE A 37 -3.58 -10.19 -13.73
C ILE A 37 -2.70 -9.44 -12.73
N ASP A 38 -1.49 -9.10 -13.16
CA ASP A 38 -0.53 -8.36 -12.35
C ASP A 38 -1.03 -6.94 -12.06
N SER A 39 -1.01 -6.52 -10.78
CA SER A 39 -1.32 -5.15 -10.39
C SER A 39 -0.15 -4.16 -10.51
N LEU A 40 0.90 -4.58 -11.21
CA LEU A 40 2.08 -3.76 -11.42
C LEU A 40 1.80 -2.55 -12.32
N LEU A 41 2.14 -1.36 -11.82
CA LEU A 41 2.05 -0.11 -12.56
C LEU A 41 3.25 0.04 -13.50
N GLY A 42 2.97 0.57 -14.69
CA GLY A 42 3.98 0.82 -15.73
C GLY A 42 3.73 2.16 -16.42
N PRO A 43 4.46 2.45 -17.52
CA PRO A 43 4.29 3.68 -18.29
C PRO A 43 2.93 3.77 -18.99
N GLU A 44 2.26 2.63 -19.19
CA GLU A 44 0.91 2.57 -19.76
C GLU A 44 -0.16 2.85 -18.69
N MET A 45 -1.10 3.76 -19.02
CA MET A 45 -2.25 4.06 -18.16
C MET A 45 -3.29 2.95 -18.26
N LYS A 46 -3.55 2.27 -17.13
CA LYS A 46 -4.53 1.17 -17.02
C LYS A 46 -5.77 1.51 -16.17
N SER A 47 -5.83 2.73 -15.63
CA SER A 47 -6.92 3.18 -14.76
C SER A 47 -8.22 3.44 -15.54
N THR A 48 -9.36 3.07 -14.96
CA THR A 48 -10.69 3.28 -15.57
C THR A 48 -11.50 4.39 -14.91
N GLY A 49 -11.04 4.89 -13.76
CA GLY A 49 -11.71 5.96 -13.02
C GLY A 49 -10.77 6.61 -12.02
N GLU A 50 -11.30 7.58 -11.28
CA GLU A 50 -10.57 8.32 -10.26
C GLU A 50 -11.50 8.73 -9.12
N VAL A 51 -10.92 8.91 -7.94
CA VAL A 51 -11.58 9.42 -6.74
C VAL A 51 -10.75 10.55 -6.14
N MET A 52 -11.38 11.39 -5.34
CA MET A 52 -10.74 12.50 -4.67
C MET A 52 -10.99 12.43 -3.16
N GLY A 53 -9.91 12.38 -2.39
CA GLY A 53 -9.95 12.60 -0.95
C GLY A 53 -9.58 14.05 -0.63
N ILE A 54 -10.37 14.72 0.21
CA ILE A 54 -10.09 16.09 0.64
C ILE A 54 -10.12 16.21 2.16
N ASP A 55 -9.06 16.78 2.72
CA ASP A 55 -8.97 17.11 4.14
C ASP A 55 -7.98 18.25 4.44
N ARG A 56 -7.79 18.58 5.73
CA ARG A 56 -6.88 19.61 6.22
C ARG A 56 -5.41 19.18 6.13
N ASP A 57 -5.15 17.87 6.19
CA ASP A 57 -3.82 17.27 6.13
C ASP A 57 -3.76 16.14 5.10
N PHE A 58 -2.53 15.77 4.73
CA PHE A 58 -2.27 14.82 3.66
C PHE A 58 -2.69 13.40 4.03
N GLY A 59 -2.44 12.96 5.28
CA GLY A 59 -2.78 11.61 5.74
C GLY A 59 -4.28 11.36 5.67
N SER A 60 -5.07 12.30 6.21
CA SER A 60 -6.54 12.22 6.18
C SER A 60 -7.09 12.29 4.76
N ALA A 61 -6.54 13.15 3.90
CA ALA A 61 -6.95 13.23 2.50
C ALA A 61 -6.61 11.94 1.72
N PHE A 62 -5.42 11.37 1.96
CA PHE A 62 -4.99 10.12 1.34
C PHE A 62 -5.84 8.93 1.83
N ALA A 63 -6.09 8.81 3.12
CA ALA A 63 -6.94 7.74 3.67
C ALA A 63 -8.34 7.75 3.03
N LYS A 64 -8.95 8.94 2.87
CA LYS A 64 -10.23 9.08 2.16
C LYS A 64 -10.18 8.64 0.71
N SER A 65 -9.10 8.96 -0.02
CA SER A 65 -8.95 8.52 -1.40
C SER A 65 -8.81 6.99 -1.49
N GLN A 66 -8.07 6.37 -0.57
CA GLN A 66 -7.97 4.91 -0.50
C GLN A 66 -9.32 4.26 -0.19
N THR A 67 -10.04 4.73 0.84
CA THR A 67 -11.38 4.23 1.19
C THR A 67 -12.33 4.26 -0.01
N ALA A 68 -12.29 5.33 -0.80
CA ALA A 68 -13.13 5.48 -1.98
C ALA A 68 -12.71 4.58 -3.15
N ALA A 69 -11.42 4.30 -3.33
CA ALA A 69 -10.91 3.54 -4.47
C ALA A 69 -10.87 2.02 -4.23
N TYR A 70 -10.40 1.59 -3.05
CA TYR A 70 -10.00 0.20 -2.78
C TYR A 70 -10.50 -0.33 -1.42
N GLY A 71 -11.15 0.52 -0.62
CA GLY A 71 -11.49 0.21 0.77
C GLY A 71 -10.51 0.84 1.76
N SER A 72 -10.90 0.84 3.04
CA SER A 72 -10.12 1.51 4.08
C SER A 72 -8.77 0.83 4.30
N LEU A 73 -7.75 1.63 4.55
CA LEU A 73 -6.47 1.14 5.05
C LEU A 73 -6.68 0.46 6.41
N PRO A 74 -5.95 -0.64 6.72
CA PRO A 74 -6.10 -1.31 8.00
C PRO A 74 -5.58 -0.43 9.14
N ALA A 75 -6.23 -0.51 10.30
CA ALA A 75 -5.80 0.18 11.52
C ALA A 75 -4.92 -0.70 12.42
N GLU A 76 -5.01 -2.01 12.26
CA GLU A 76 -4.25 -3.03 12.99
C GLU A 76 -4.07 -4.27 12.10
N GLY A 77 -3.32 -5.26 12.60
CA GLY A 77 -3.16 -6.56 11.94
C GLY A 77 -1.75 -6.80 11.43
N THR A 78 -1.64 -7.47 10.28
CA THR A 78 -0.36 -7.97 9.76
C THR A 78 -0.01 -7.33 8.41
N VAL A 79 1.19 -6.76 8.31
CA VAL A 79 1.74 -6.25 7.04
C VAL A 79 2.79 -7.21 6.48
N PHE A 80 2.64 -7.60 5.22
CA PHE A 80 3.67 -8.33 4.49
C PHE A 80 4.56 -7.37 3.69
N VAL A 81 5.89 -7.50 3.84
CA VAL A 81 6.88 -6.62 3.24
C VAL A 81 7.90 -7.40 2.41
N SER A 82 7.98 -7.10 1.12
CA SER A 82 8.95 -7.69 0.20
C SER A 82 9.42 -6.67 -0.82
N VAL A 83 10.67 -6.24 -0.70
CA VAL A 83 11.14 -5.02 -1.36
C VAL A 83 12.41 -5.26 -2.15
N ALA A 84 12.58 -4.50 -3.24
CA ALA A 84 13.81 -4.51 -4.01
C ALA A 84 14.99 -3.95 -3.21
N ASN A 85 16.21 -4.44 -3.48
CA ASN A 85 17.40 -4.00 -2.72
C ASN A 85 17.61 -2.47 -2.73
N ARG A 86 17.31 -1.80 -3.85
CA ARG A 86 17.40 -0.34 -3.97
C ARG A 86 16.46 0.42 -3.04
N ASP A 87 15.32 -0.18 -2.70
CA ASP A 87 14.26 0.45 -1.91
C ASP A 87 14.37 0.12 -0.42
N LYS A 88 15.19 -0.88 -0.06
CA LYS A 88 15.35 -1.37 1.32
C LYS A 88 15.61 -0.25 2.32
N ARG A 89 16.55 0.65 2.01
CA ARG A 89 16.93 1.75 2.92
C ARG A 89 15.77 2.72 3.14
N SER A 90 15.05 3.07 2.09
CA SER A 90 13.95 4.04 2.14
C SER A 90 12.72 3.48 2.86
N LEU A 91 12.54 2.16 2.86
CA LEU A 91 11.40 1.50 3.51
C LEU A 91 11.61 1.16 4.99
N VAL A 92 12.82 1.35 5.55
CA VAL A 92 13.08 1.14 6.99
C VAL A 92 12.12 1.98 7.82
N PHE A 93 12.02 3.30 7.56
CA PHE A 93 11.21 4.20 8.37
C PHE A 93 9.70 3.92 8.25
N PRO A 94 9.11 3.81 7.04
CA PRO A 94 7.69 3.44 6.91
C PRO A 94 7.34 2.14 7.64
N VAL A 95 8.15 1.09 7.46
CA VAL A 95 7.88 -0.22 8.10
C VAL A 95 8.09 -0.17 9.61
N LYS A 96 9.08 0.59 10.08
CA LYS A 96 9.26 0.84 11.51
C LYS A 96 8.02 1.50 12.12
N ARG A 97 7.46 2.52 11.45
CA ARG A 97 6.24 3.18 11.94
C ARG A 97 5.06 2.23 12.02
N LEU A 98 4.88 1.35 11.05
CA LEU A 98 3.85 0.30 11.14
C LEU A 98 4.08 -0.62 12.35
N ALA A 99 5.32 -1.06 12.59
CA ALA A 99 5.64 -1.86 13.76
C ALA A 99 5.39 -1.10 15.08
N ASP A 100 5.76 0.18 15.14
CA ASP A 100 5.53 1.06 16.30
C ASP A 100 4.02 1.27 16.57
N LEU A 101 3.18 1.21 15.52
CA LEU A 101 1.72 1.25 15.61
C LEU A 101 1.10 -0.10 16.01
N GLY A 102 1.91 -1.15 16.20
CA GLY A 102 1.46 -2.46 16.66
C GLY A 102 1.20 -3.49 15.55
N PHE A 103 1.52 -3.19 14.28
CA PHE A 103 1.38 -4.17 13.21
C PHE A 103 2.41 -5.30 13.36
N ARG A 104 1.95 -6.53 13.13
CA ARG A 104 2.85 -7.67 12.93
C ARG A 104 3.48 -7.57 11.55
N VAL A 105 4.81 -7.68 11.47
CA VAL A 105 5.54 -7.56 10.18
C VAL A 105 5.98 -8.95 9.70
N LEU A 106 5.45 -9.38 8.56
CA LEU A 106 5.93 -10.56 7.82
C LEU A 106 6.85 -10.11 6.68
N ALA A 107 7.97 -10.78 6.47
CA ALA A 107 8.88 -10.40 5.39
C ALA A 107 9.61 -11.60 4.77
N THR A 108 10.03 -11.45 3.52
CA THR A 108 10.96 -12.40 2.90
C THR A 108 12.34 -12.30 3.56
N GLU A 109 13.10 -13.39 3.61
CA GLU A 109 14.40 -13.50 4.30
C GLU A 109 15.32 -12.27 4.14
N GLY A 110 15.62 -11.88 2.90
CA GLY A 110 16.51 -10.75 2.65
C GLY A 110 15.93 -9.38 3.03
N THR A 111 14.61 -9.25 3.14
CA THR A 111 13.94 -8.05 3.66
C THR A 111 13.96 -8.08 5.19
N ALA A 112 13.66 -9.23 5.79
CA ALA A 112 13.66 -9.45 7.22
C ALA A 112 15.04 -9.20 7.85
N GLU A 113 16.12 -9.64 7.21
CA GLU A 113 17.49 -9.38 7.67
C GLU A 113 17.76 -7.88 7.78
N MET A 114 17.33 -7.11 6.77
CA MET A 114 17.49 -5.66 6.76
C MET A 114 16.66 -5.00 7.86
N LEU A 115 15.40 -5.41 8.04
CA LEU A 115 14.52 -4.85 9.07
C LEU A 115 15.05 -5.13 10.49
N ARG A 116 15.46 -6.38 10.75
CA ARG A 116 16.01 -6.80 12.05
C ARG A 116 17.30 -6.05 12.40
N ARG A 117 18.19 -5.81 11.42
CA ARG A 117 19.40 -4.98 11.63
C ARG A 117 19.08 -3.54 12.02
N ASN A 118 17.89 -3.05 11.69
CA ASN A 118 17.41 -1.72 12.08
C ASN A 118 16.50 -1.77 13.33
N GLY A 119 16.48 -2.90 14.05
CA GLY A 119 15.72 -3.06 15.30
C GLY A 119 14.23 -3.28 15.12
N ILE A 120 13.77 -3.62 13.90
CA ILE A 120 12.35 -3.86 13.61
C ILE A 120 12.09 -5.37 13.74
N PRO A 121 11.21 -5.81 14.67
CA PRO A 121 10.85 -7.22 14.77
C PRO A 121 10.03 -7.63 13.55
N CYS A 122 10.38 -8.77 12.95
CA CYS A 122 9.63 -9.32 11.83
C CYS A 122 9.75 -10.85 11.78
N GLU A 123 8.68 -11.48 11.32
CA GLU A 123 8.60 -12.92 11.05
C GLU A 123 9.02 -13.19 9.61
N VAL A 124 9.73 -14.30 9.38
CA VAL A 124 10.22 -14.66 8.04
C VAL A 124 9.25 -15.62 7.39
N VAL A 125 8.85 -15.32 6.16
CA VAL A 125 8.11 -16.25 5.29
C VAL A 125 8.99 -16.70 4.14
N ARG A 126 8.77 -17.94 3.65
CA ARG A 126 9.49 -18.44 2.48
C ARG A 126 8.96 -17.80 1.21
N LYS A 127 9.77 -17.86 0.15
CA LYS A 127 9.33 -17.50 -1.20
C LYS A 127 8.36 -18.56 -1.74
N HIS A 128 7.45 -18.15 -2.64
CA HIS A 128 6.40 -19.04 -3.11
C HIS A 128 6.97 -20.23 -3.91
N PHE A 129 7.96 -20.00 -4.78
CA PHE A 129 8.61 -21.07 -5.55
C PHE A 129 9.41 -22.08 -4.70
N GLU A 130 9.76 -21.73 -3.45
CA GLU A 130 10.58 -22.59 -2.60
C GLU A 130 9.71 -23.66 -1.93
N LYS A 131 10.08 -24.95 -2.02
CA LYS A 131 9.33 -26.01 -1.34
C LYS A 131 9.49 -25.90 0.20
N PRO A 132 8.45 -26.25 0.98
CA PRO A 132 8.58 -26.37 2.43
C PRO A 132 9.70 -27.34 2.79
N ARG A 133 10.55 -26.96 3.75
CA ARG A 133 11.63 -27.81 4.28
C ARG A 133 11.67 -27.65 5.81
N PRO A 134 12.20 -28.65 6.55
CA PRO A 134 12.26 -28.59 8.02
C PRO A 134 13.09 -27.43 8.56
N ASP A 135 14.06 -26.94 7.78
CA ASP A 135 15.00 -25.86 8.11
C ASP A 135 14.50 -24.46 7.70
N ARG A 136 13.30 -24.35 7.12
CA ARG A 136 12.74 -23.09 6.61
C ARG A 136 11.31 -22.87 7.08
N PRO A 137 10.81 -21.62 7.05
CA PRO A 137 9.39 -21.35 7.31
C PRO A 137 8.51 -22.15 6.36
N ALA A 138 7.54 -22.88 6.90
CA ALA A 138 6.60 -23.66 6.10
C ALA A 138 5.65 -22.76 5.28
N LEU A 139 5.27 -21.62 5.86
CA LEU A 139 4.32 -20.67 5.30
C LEU A 139 4.97 -19.76 4.23
N SER A 140 4.40 -19.73 3.03
CA SER A 140 4.76 -18.71 2.03
C SER A 140 3.90 -17.47 2.16
N ALA A 141 4.39 -16.35 1.62
CA ALA A 141 3.62 -15.10 1.58
C ALA A 141 2.24 -15.27 0.91
N VAL A 142 2.17 -16.04 -0.18
CA VAL A 142 0.91 -16.30 -0.90
C VAL A 142 -0.05 -17.13 -0.05
N ASP A 143 0.47 -18.10 0.70
CA ASP A 143 -0.33 -18.92 1.61
C ASP A 143 -0.91 -18.06 2.75
N ALA A 144 -0.08 -17.20 3.36
CA ALA A 144 -0.52 -16.27 4.41
C ALA A 144 -1.60 -15.28 3.92
N ILE A 145 -1.42 -14.74 2.70
CA ILE A 145 -2.42 -13.86 2.06
C ILE A 145 -3.75 -14.60 1.84
N ARG A 146 -3.70 -15.82 1.29
CA ARG A 146 -4.90 -16.63 1.04
C ARG A 146 -5.58 -17.12 2.32
N ALA A 147 -4.82 -17.31 3.39
CA ALA A 147 -5.33 -17.66 4.72
C ALA A 147 -5.98 -16.48 5.45
N GLY A 148 -5.88 -15.25 4.92
CA GLY A 148 -6.39 -14.05 5.58
C GLY A 148 -5.51 -13.59 6.75
N GLU A 149 -4.24 -13.99 6.79
CA GLU A 149 -3.29 -13.60 7.84
C GLU A 149 -2.54 -12.29 7.53
N VAL A 150 -2.87 -11.64 6.41
CA VAL A 150 -2.22 -10.41 5.93
C VAL A 150 -3.28 -9.37 5.59
N ASP A 151 -3.17 -8.19 6.18
CA ASP A 151 -4.11 -7.07 6.02
C ASP A 151 -3.57 -5.99 5.08
N MET A 152 -2.27 -6.00 4.80
CA MET A 152 -1.64 -5.08 3.86
C MET A 152 -0.37 -5.69 3.24
N VAL A 153 -0.15 -5.42 1.95
CA VAL A 153 1.06 -5.83 1.23
C VAL A 153 1.86 -4.61 0.79
N ILE A 154 3.16 -4.59 1.11
CA ILE A 154 4.15 -3.67 0.56
C ILE A 154 5.11 -4.48 -0.32
N ASN A 155 4.94 -4.38 -1.63
CA ASN A 155 5.75 -5.12 -2.59
C ASN A 155 6.37 -4.23 -3.67
N THR A 156 7.63 -3.83 -3.51
CA THR A 156 8.31 -3.07 -4.57
C THR A 156 8.93 -4.00 -5.63
N PRO A 157 8.63 -3.79 -6.93
CA PRO A 157 9.10 -4.64 -8.01
C PRO A 157 10.60 -4.47 -8.23
N TYR A 158 11.27 -5.53 -8.69
CA TYR A 158 12.62 -5.43 -9.22
C TYR A 158 12.58 -4.88 -10.65
N GLY A 159 13.39 -3.87 -10.97
CA GLY A 159 13.40 -3.21 -12.29
C GLY A 159 14.01 -4.02 -13.44
N ASN A 160 14.27 -5.32 -13.27
CA ASN A 160 14.70 -6.21 -14.33
C ASN A 160 13.74 -7.40 -14.42
N SER A 161 13.42 -7.79 -15.66
CA SER A 161 12.61 -8.95 -16.08
C SER A 161 13.26 -10.30 -15.75
N GLY A 162 13.88 -10.42 -14.58
CA GLY A 162 14.49 -11.63 -14.06
C GLY A 162 13.52 -12.48 -13.22
N PRO A 163 13.90 -13.74 -12.91
CA PRO A 163 13.01 -14.87 -12.65
C PRO A 163 12.33 -14.85 -11.26
N ARG A 164 11.55 -13.82 -10.93
CA ARG A 164 10.77 -13.76 -9.68
C ARG A 164 9.26 -13.73 -9.95
N ILE A 165 8.76 -14.89 -10.37
CA ILE A 165 7.33 -15.27 -10.43
C ILE A 165 6.61 -14.91 -9.12
N ASP A 166 7.29 -14.97 -7.97
CA ASP A 166 6.69 -14.68 -6.66
C ASP A 166 6.06 -13.29 -6.56
N GLY A 167 6.67 -12.26 -7.16
CA GLY A 167 6.14 -10.90 -7.04
C GLY A 167 4.77 -10.77 -7.72
N TYR A 168 4.62 -11.40 -8.88
CA TYR A 168 3.35 -11.51 -9.57
C TYR A 168 2.33 -12.27 -8.72
N GLU A 169 2.68 -13.46 -8.24
CA GLU A 169 1.79 -14.30 -7.42
C GLU A 169 1.31 -13.58 -6.14
N ILE A 170 2.21 -12.87 -5.46
CA ILE A 170 1.88 -12.08 -4.26
C ILE A 170 0.87 -10.98 -4.59
N ARG A 171 1.13 -10.22 -5.67
CA ARG A 171 0.27 -9.09 -6.06
C ARG A 171 -1.09 -9.57 -6.56
N SER A 172 -1.12 -10.62 -7.37
CA SER A 172 -2.36 -11.24 -7.84
C SER A 172 -3.16 -11.84 -6.68
N ALA A 173 -2.51 -12.46 -5.69
CA ALA A 173 -3.16 -12.96 -4.48
C ALA A 173 -3.75 -11.82 -3.63
N ALA A 174 -3.01 -10.72 -3.44
CA ALA A 174 -3.50 -9.56 -2.70
C ALA A 174 -4.75 -8.94 -3.35
N VAL A 175 -4.74 -8.76 -4.68
CA VAL A 175 -5.90 -8.27 -5.44
C VAL A 175 -7.09 -9.23 -5.30
N ALA A 176 -6.85 -10.54 -5.41
CA ALA A 176 -7.92 -11.54 -5.30
C ALA A 176 -8.57 -11.57 -3.91
N MET A 177 -7.80 -11.32 -2.86
CA MET A 177 -8.26 -11.26 -1.48
C MET A 177 -8.73 -9.85 -1.06
N ASN A 178 -8.75 -8.89 -1.99
CA ASN A 178 -9.10 -7.49 -1.73
C ASN A 178 -8.26 -6.84 -0.62
N ILE A 179 -6.98 -7.17 -0.56
CA ILE A 179 -6.01 -6.64 0.40
C ILE A 179 -5.25 -5.46 -0.25
N PRO A 180 -5.14 -4.30 0.43
CA PRO A 180 -4.35 -3.16 -0.06
C PRO A 180 -2.91 -3.58 -0.42
N CYS A 181 -2.53 -3.34 -1.68
CA CYS A 181 -1.22 -3.72 -2.21
C CYS A 181 -0.47 -2.49 -2.74
N VAL A 182 0.55 -2.06 -2.00
CA VAL A 182 1.37 -0.90 -2.31
C VAL A 182 2.66 -1.31 -3.00
N THR A 183 2.92 -0.74 -4.18
CA THR A 183 4.04 -1.16 -5.04
C THR A 183 5.20 -0.18 -5.10
N THR A 184 5.13 0.94 -4.39
CA THR A 184 6.14 2.01 -4.39
C THR A 184 6.50 2.45 -2.98
N VAL A 185 7.71 3.02 -2.81
CA VAL A 185 8.17 3.56 -1.52
C VAL A 185 7.32 4.75 -1.08
N GLN A 186 6.99 5.62 -2.02
CA GLN A 186 6.18 6.82 -1.82
C GLN A 186 4.76 6.44 -1.40
N GLY A 187 4.16 5.45 -2.09
CA GLY A 187 2.86 4.90 -1.71
C GLY A 187 2.87 4.30 -0.30
N ALA A 188 3.97 3.63 0.09
CA ALA A 188 4.08 3.05 1.43
C ALA A 188 4.12 4.14 2.50
N SER A 189 4.86 5.22 2.23
CA SER A 189 4.95 6.38 3.13
C SER A 189 3.62 7.12 3.25
N ALA A 190 2.87 7.23 2.15
CA ALA A 190 1.54 7.83 2.13
C ALA A 190 0.51 6.97 2.87
N ALA A 191 0.56 5.64 2.68
CA ALA A 191 -0.30 4.70 3.39
C ALA A 191 -0.07 4.74 4.89
N VAL A 192 1.19 4.81 5.36
CA VAL A 192 1.50 4.98 6.80
C VAL A 192 0.86 6.24 7.37
N GLN A 193 0.97 7.38 6.67
CA GLN A 193 0.32 8.62 7.11
C GLN A 193 -1.21 8.51 7.14
N GLY A 194 -1.79 7.81 6.17
CA GLY A 194 -3.23 7.52 6.14
C GLY A 194 -3.67 6.61 7.29
N ILE A 195 -2.90 5.59 7.62
CA ILE A 195 -3.14 4.70 8.76
C ILE A 195 -3.06 5.47 10.08
N GLU A 196 -2.01 6.29 10.27
CA GLU A 196 -1.87 7.14 11.45
C GLU A 196 -3.07 8.10 11.61
N ALA A 197 -3.55 8.70 10.52
CA ALA A 197 -4.75 9.54 10.54
C ALA A 197 -6.03 8.76 10.89
N GLY A 198 -6.16 7.53 10.37
CA GLY A 198 -7.25 6.62 10.71
C GLY A 198 -7.27 6.24 12.19
N ILE A 199 -6.12 5.89 12.75
CA ILE A 199 -5.97 5.51 14.18
C ILE A 199 -6.32 6.68 15.10
N ARG A 200 -5.93 7.92 14.74
CA ARG A 200 -6.29 9.11 15.54
C ARG A 200 -7.78 9.46 15.49
N GLY A 201 -8.53 8.92 14.52
CA GLY A 201 -9.94 9.24 14.32
C GLY A 201 -10.16 10.59 13.61
N ASP A 202 -9.17 11.08 12.87
CA ASP A 202 -9.22 12.39 12.19
C ASP A 202 -10.12 12.38 10.94
N ILE A 203 -10.56 11.20 10.47
CA ILE A 203 -11.28 11.02 9.22
C ILE A 203 -12.77 11.38 9.38
N GLY A 204 -13.11 12.63 9.06
CA GLY A 204 -14.49 13.14 9.07
C GLY A 204 -15.06 13.42 7.66
N VAL A 205 -16.37 13.67 7.58
CA VAL A 205 -17.06 14.07 6.34
C VAL A 205 -17.54 15.51 6.44
N ARG A 206 -17.37 16.28 5.36
CA ARG A 206 -17.98 17.61 5.22
C ARG A 206 -18.40 17.86 3.76
N PRO A 207 -19.47 18.63 3.52
CA PRO A 207 -19.86 19.02 2.16
C PRO A 207 -18.77 19.85 1.47
N CYS A 208 -18.61 19.72 0.15
CA CYS A 208 -17.61 20.47 -0.62
C CYS A 208 -17.69 21.99 -0.43
N ARG A 209 -18.90 22.54 -0.25
CA ARG A 209 -19.12 23.97 0.02
C ARG A 209 -18.52 24.43 1.36
N ASN A 210 -18.36 23.52 2.32
CA ASN A 210 -17.72 23.78 3.61
C ASN A 210 -16.21 23.51 3.59
N CYS A 211 -15.67 23.03 2.47
CA CYS A 211 -14.24 22.97 2.23
C CYS A 211 -13.64 24.33 1.83
N THR A 212 -14.48 25.33 1.53
CA THR A 212 -14.09 26.65 1.02
C THR A 212 -14.43 27.82 1.94
N ALA A 213 -15.14 27.58 3.05
CA ALA A 213 -15.65 28.65 3.91
C ALA A 213 -14.54 29.20 4.83
N ARG A 214 -14.00 30.35 4.44
CA ARG A 214 -13.72 31.45 5.37
C ARG A 214 -14.76 32.53 5.11
#